data_AF-A0A1F9MRV3-F1
#
_entry.id   AF-A0A1F9MRV3-F1
#
_cell.length_a   1.000
_cell.length_b   1.000
_cell.length_c   1.000
_cell.angle_alpha   90.00
_cell.angle_beta   90.00
_cell.angle_gamma   90.00
#
_symmetry.space_group_name_H-M   'P 1'
#
loop_
_entity.id
_entity.type
_entity.pdbx_description
1 polymer ?
#
loop_
_entity_poly.entity_id
_entity_poly.type
_entity_poly.pdbx_seq_one_letter_code
_entity_poly.pdbx_strand_id
1 'polypeptide(L)'
;MPDKLNFKHDRYCQEDRLGFDQYIDVLADMIRAENFQTPFCFGLYGKWGSGKTSFMHLLEKKLQQNGGKPPYPITVWFNPWRYEKEEHLIIPFLKTIEQALKNQEKSTLPAKILGGIKKAGQAIHDAAAAIA
;
A
#
# COMPACT_ATOMS: atom_id res chain seq x y z
N MET A 1 -33.28 29.18 -6.35
CA MET A 1 -33.06 27.76 -6.69
C MET A 1 -32.44 27.10 -5.48
N PRO A 2 -32.98 25.98 -4.98
CA PRO A 2 -32.47 25.36 -3.76
C PRO A 2 -31.09 24.74 -4.01
N ASP A 3 -30.36 24.62 -2.91
CA ASP A 3 -28.94 24.30 -2.81
C ASP A 3 -28.48 23.13 -3.68
N LYS A 4 -27.29 23.33 -4.25
CA LYS A 4 -26.50 22.34 -5.00
C LYS A 4 -26.54 20.99 -4.27
N LEU A 5 -27.14 19.98 -4.90
CA LEU A 5 -27.03 18.58 -4.50
C LEU A 5 -25.55 18.24 -4.34
N ASN A 6 -25.10 18.20 -3.09
CA ASN A 6 -23.72 17.93 -2.72
C ASN A 6 -23.49 16.42 -2.87
N PHE A 7 -23.36 15.95 -4.11
CA PHE A 7 -23.00 14.58 -4.42
C PHE A 7 -21.61 14.30 -3.84
N LYS A 8 -21.57 13.75 -2.63
CA LYS A 8 -20.37 13.10 -2.12
C LYS A 8 -20.19 11.83 -2.96
N HIS A 9 -19.28 11.89 -3.93
CA HIS A 9 -18.78 10.69 -4.59
C HIS A 9 -18.37 9.64 -3.55
N ASP A 10 -18.47 8.36 -3.90
CA ASP A 10 -17.92 7.24 -3.10
C ASP A 10 -16.40 7.34 -3.08
N ARG A 11 -15.91 8.31 -2.32
CA ARG A 11 -14.51 8.59 -2.06
C ARG A 11 -14.25 8.21 -0.62
N TYR A 12 -13.09 7.59 -0.43
CA TYR A 12 -12.56 7.36 0.90
C TYR A 12 -12.45 8.70 1.65
N CYS A 13 -12.71 8.66 2.95
CA CYS A 13 -12.67 9.84 3.81
C CYS A 13 -11.25 10.03 4.35
N GLN A 14 -10.75 11.27 4.30
CA GLN A 14 -9.45 11.67 4.82
C GLN A 14 -9.49 12.12 6.29
N GLU A 15 -10.70 12.21 6.83
CA GLU A 15 -11.03 12.53 8.21
C GLU A 15 -11.65 11.29 8.84
N ASP A 16 -11.30 11.00 10.09
CA ASP A 16 -11.96 9.94 10.83
C ASP A 16 -13.36 10.39 11.25
N ARG A 17 -14.38 9.80 10.61
CA ARG A 17 -15.80 10.00 10.95
C ARG A 17 -16.44 8.75 11.54
N LEU A 18 -15.67 7.67 11.68
CA LEU A 18 -16.15 6.36 12.12
C LEU A 18 -15.48 5.92 13.43
N GLY A 19 -14.58 6.72 14.00
CA GLY A 19 -13.91 6.44 15.27
C GLY A 19 -12.82 5.39 15.14
N PHE A 20 -12.14 5.33 13.99
CA PHE A 20 -11.02 4.44 13.74
C PHE A 20 -9.69 4.90 14.35
N ASP A 21 -9.58 6.15 14.80
CA ASP A 21 -8.32 6.74 15.26
C ASP A 21 -7.59 5.87 16.30
N GLN A 22 -8.30 5.30 17.27
CA GLN A 22 -7.68 4.43 18.30
C GLN A 22 -7.03 3.19 17.70
N TYR A 23 -7.67 2.56 16.71
CA TYR A 23 -7.12 1.38 16.04
C TYR A 23 -5.95 1.74 15.13
N ILE A 24 -6.07 2.86 14.42
CA ILE A 24 -5.03 3.38 13.53
C ILE A 24 -3.78 3.74 14.31
N ASP A 25 -3.93 4.37 15.47
CA ASP A 25 -2.82 4.77 16.34
C ASP A 25 -2.06 3.54 16.84
N VAL A 26 -2.76 2.55 17.40
CA VAL A 26 -2.14 1.31 17.87
C VAL A 26 -1.40 0.58 16.74
N LEU A 27 -2.00 0.46 15.56
CA LEU A 27 -1.35 -0.19 14.41
C LEU A 27 -0.14 0.60 13.91
N ALA A 28 -0.26 1.93 13.82
CA ALA A 28 0.84 2.78 13.36
C ALA A 28 2.02 2.74 14.33
N ASP A 29 1.76 2.78 15.63
CA ASP A 29 2.79 2.71 16.67
C ASP A 29 3.45 1.33 16.70
N MET A 30 2.66 0.26 16.55
CA MET A 30 3.20 -1.10 16.43
C MET A 30 4.14 -1.22 15.21
N ILE A 31 3.71 -0.75 14.04
CA ILE A 31 4.52 -0.82 12.80
C ILE A 31 5.80 0.01 12.90
N ARG A 32 5.78 1.11 13.69
CA ARG A 32 6.94 1.99 13.89
C ARG A 32 7.89 1.54 15.00
N ALA A 33 7.49 0.57 15.82
CA ALA A 33 8.30 0.13 16.93
C ALA A 33 9.61 -0.50 16.42
N GLU A 34 10.74 -0.19 17.08
CA GLU A 34 12.05 -0.72 16.71
C GLU A 34 12.12 -2.26 16.79
N ASN A 35 11.32 -2.85 17.68
CA ASN A 35 11.22 -4.29 17.87
C ASN A 35 10.11 -4.94 17.03
N PHE A 36 9.57 -4.24 16.02
CA PHE A 36 8.55 -4.79 15.13
C PHE A 36 9.10 -6.00 14.37
N GLN A 37 8.44 -7.14 14.52
CA GLN A 37 8.87 -8.40 13.90
C GLN A 37 8.21 -8.59 12.53
N THR A 38 9.03 -8.70 11.49
CA THR A 38 8.61 -9.11 10.15
C THR A 38 8.90 -10.60 9.93
N PRO A 39 8.11 -11.34 9.10
CA PRO A 39 7.00 -10.86 8.28
C PRO A 39 5.71 -10.67 9.09
N PHE A 40 4.94 -9.62 8.76
CA PHE A 40 3.64 -9.35 9.36
C PHE A 40 2.59 -9.15 8.25
N CYS A 41 1.44 -9.79 8.41
CA CYS A 41 0.30 -9.70 7.49
C CYS A 41 -0.99 -9.67 8.30
N PHE A 42 -1.90 -8.75 7.96
CA PHE A 42 -3.24 -8.68 8.56
C PHE A 42 -4.29 -8.47 7.47
N GLY A 43 -5.51 -8.93 7.75
CA GLY A 43 -6.68 -8.73 6.90
C GLY A 43 -7.71 -7.82 7.56
N LEU A 44 -8.25 -6.85 6.81
CA LEU A 44 -9.31 -5.97 7.28
C LEU A 44 -10.67 -6.43 6.71
N TYR A 45 -11.55 -6.92 7.59
CA TYR A 45 -12.87 -7.46 7.21
C TYR A 45 -14.01 -6.54 7.66
N GLY A 46 -15.09 -6.50 6.89
CA GLY A 46 -16.27 -5.69 7.20
C GLY A 46 -17.25 -5.58 6.03
N LYS A 47 -18.52 -5.25 6.30
CA LYS A 47 -19.58 -5.09 5.29
C LYS A 47 -19.24 -4.00 4.27
N TRP A 48 -19.85 -4.01 3.08
CA TRP A 48 -19.73 -2.90 2.13
C TRP A 48 -20.12 -1.58 2.83
N GLY A 49 -19.33 -0.53 2.62
CA GLY A 49 -19.64 0.80 3.18
C GLY A 49 -19.18 0.97 4.63
N SER A 50 -18.59 -0.05 5.26
CA SER A 50 -18.04 0.05 6.62
C SER A 50 -16.75 0.89 6.73
N GLY A 51 -16.33 1.58 5.66
CA GLY A 51 -15.16 2.45 5.71
C GLY A 51 -13.79 1.77 5.64
N LYS A 52 -13.68 0.51 5.20
CA LYS A 52 -12.38 -0.21 5.10
C LYS A 52 -11.32 0.53 4.28
N THR A 53 -11.72 1.06 3.12
CA THR A 53 -10.81 1.84 2.28
C THR A 53 -10.37 3.13 2.99
N SER A 54 -11.30 3.82 3.66
CA SER A 54 -10.99 4.99 4.50
C SER A 54 -10.02 4.62 5.64
N PHE A 55 -10.24 3.49 6.33
CA PHE A 55 -9.36 3.00 7.37
C PHE A 55 -7.92 2.84 6.86
N MET A 56 -7.73 2.17 5.72
CA MET A 56 -6.40 1.96 5.15
C MET A 56 -5.74 3.28 4.71
N HIS A 57 -6.50 4.26 4.20
CA HIS A 57 -5.97 5.60 3.89
C HIS A 57 -5.63 6.42 5.14
N LEU A 58 -6.42 6.33 6.19
CA LEU A 58 -6.12 6.98 7.46
C LEU A 58 -4.86 6.37 8.09
N LEU A 59 -4.69 5.05 8.03
CA LEU A 59 -3.48 4.36 8.46
C LEU A 59 -2.26 4.79 7.64
N GLU A 60 -2.37 4.82 6.30
CA GLU A 60 -1.31 5.35 5.43
C GLU A 60 -0.92 6.77 5.84
N LYS A 61 -1.92 7.66 5.96
CA LYS A 61 -1.71 9.05 6.35
C LYS A 61 -1.00 9.13 7.70
N LYS A 62 -1.40 8.32 8.68
CA LYS A 62 -0.76 8.25 9.99
C LYS A 62 0.68 7.79 9.88
N LEU A 63 0.98 6.75 9.10
CA LEU A 63 2.32 6.21 8.87
C LEU A 63 3.26 7.21 8.16
N GLN A 64 2.72 8.06 7.28
CA GLN A 64 3.47 9.09 6.56
C GLN A 64 3.66 10.40 7.33
N GLN A 65 2.82 10.69 8.33
CA GLN A 65 3.01 11.82 9.25
C GLN A 65 4.34 11.67 10.01
N ASN A 66 5.09 12.76 10.20
CA ASN A 66 6.44 12.86 10.81
C ASN A 66 7.66 12.76 9.88
N GLY A 67 7.47 12.96 8.57
CA GLY A 67 8.52 13.50 7.71
C GLY A 67 9.73 12.57 7.52
N GLY A 68 9.50 11.37 7.01
CA GLY A 68 10.40 10.70 6.05
C GLY A 68 11.87 10.49 6.42
N LYS A 69 12.28 10.64 7.68
CA LYS A 69 13.65 10.31 8.11
C LYS A 69 13.67 8.93 8.79
N PRO A 70 14.42 7.96 8.24
CA PRO A 70 14.34 6.56 8.63
C PRO A 70 14.49 6.33 10.14
N PRO A 71 13.86 5.27 10.68
CA PRO A 71 13.23 4.15 9.96
C PRO A 71 11.70 4.28 9.85
N TYR A 72 11.18 5.04 8.88
CA TYR A 72 9.74 5.05 8.57
C TYR A 72 9.41 4.09 7.41
N PRO A 73 8.26 3.40 7.47
CA PRO A 73 7.84 2.48 6.42
C PRO A 73 7.40 3.24 5.16
N ILE A 74 7.74 2.70 3.98
CA ILE A 74 7.22 3.16 2.70
C ILE A 74 5.89 2.45 2.45
N THR A 75 4.80 3.21 2.36
CA THR A 75 3.48 2.66 2.04
C THR A 75 3.32 2.49 0.53
N VAL A 76 2.78 1.35 0.11
CA VAL A 76 2.56 1.00 -1.30
C VAL A 76 1.14 0.49 -1.48
N TRP A 77 0.38 1.11 -2.37
CA TRP A 77 -0.96 0.65 -2.74
C TRP A 77 -0.89 -0.24 -3.97
N PHE A 78 -1.47 -1.43 -3.88
CA PHE A 78 -1.65 -2.34 -5.01
C PHE A 78 -3.14 -2.69 -5.16
N ASN A 79 -3.69 -2.45 -6.35
CA ASN A 79 -5.07 -2.83 -6.68
C ASN A 79 -5.06 -4.06 -7.59
N PRO A 80 -5.35 -5.27 -7.07
CA PRO A 80 -5.32 -6.49 -7.86
C PRO A 80 -6.39 -6.53 -8.95
N TRP A 81 -7.54 -5.87 -8.74
CA TRP A 81 -8.64 -5.85 -9.71
C TRP A 81 -8.25 -5.22 -11.06
N ARG A 82 -7.24 -4.35 -11.07
CA ARG A 82 -6.74 -3.75 -12.31
C ARG A 82 -6.05 -4.77 -13.22
N TYR A 83 -5.56 -5.86 -12.66
CA TYR A 83 -4.73 -6.87 -13.33
C TYR A 83 -5.42 -8.22 -13.42
N GLU A 84 -6.76 -8.27 -13.33
CA GLU A 84 -7.54 -9.51 -13.42
C GLU A 84 -7.28 -10.31 -14.70
N LYS A 85 -6.88 -9.64 -15.78
CA LYS A 85 -6.55 -10.26 -17.07
C LYS A 85 -5.08 -10.65 -17.22
N GLU A 86 -4.22 -10.30 -16.27
CA GLU A 86 -2.81 -10.71 -16.32
C GLU A 86 -2.65 -12.10 -15.71
N GLU A 87 -1.95 -12.98 -16.42
CA GLU A 87 -1.68 -14.35 -15.96
C GLU A 87 -0.83 -14.38 -14.68
N HIS A 88 0.03 -13.38 -14.48
CA HIS A 88 0.98 -13.34 -13.36
C HIS A 88 0.90 -12.03 -12.57
N LEU A 89 -0.03 -11.93 -11.61
CA LEU A 89 -0.22 -10.76 -10.72
C LEU A 89 1.03 -10.29 -9.97
N ILE A 90 1.99 -11.18 -9.76
CA ILE A 90 3.25 -10.88 -9.09
C ILE A 90 4.11 -9.88 -9.89
N ILE A 91 4.02 -9.86 -11.23
CA ILE A 91 4.77 -8.92 -12.08
C ILE A 91 4.32 -7.48 -11.84
N PRO A 92 3.02 -7.12 -11.99
CA PRO A 92 2.56 -5.77 -11.69
C PRO A 92 2.70 -5.41 -10.21
N PHE A 93 2.61 -6.38 -9.29
CA PHE A 93 2.87 -6.15 -7.87
C PHE A 93 4.32 -5.69 -7.62
N LEU A 94 5.31 -6.44 -8.12
CA LEU A 94 6.73 -6.09 -7.99
C LEU A 94 7.05 -4.76 -8.69
N LYS A 95 6.48 -4.49 -9.87
CA LYS A 95 6.62 -3.20 -10.57
C LYS A 95 6.04 -2.03 -9.74
N THR A 96 4.93 -2.25 -9.05
CA THR A 96 4.31 -1.22 -8.20
C THR A 96 5.21 -0.88 -7.02
N ILE A 97 5.83 -1.87 -6.39
CA ILE A 97 6.84 -1.67 -5.34
C ILE A 97 8.06 -0.93 -5.90
N GLU A 98 8.60 -1.36 -7.04
CA GLU A 98 9.74 -0.71 -7.69
C GLU A 98 9.46 0.79 -7.96
N GLN A 99 8.27 1.11 -8.45
CA GLN A 99 7.86 2.50 -8.72
C GLN A 99 7.73 3.32 -7.43
N ALA A 100 7.11 2.75 -6.38
CA ALA A 100 6.98 3.44 -5.10
C ALA A 100 8.35 3.76 -4.48
N LEU A 101 9.28 2.82 -4.55
CA LEU A 101 10.66 2.98 -4.11
C LEU A 101 11.39 4.09 -4.92
N LYS A 102 11.31 4.08 -6.24
CA LYS A 102 11.91 5.13 -7.10
C LYS A 102 11.35 6.53 -6.82
N ASN A 103 10.06 6.64 -6.52
CA ASN A 103 9.41 7.92 -6.25
C ASN A 103 9.86 8.56 -4.93
N GLN A 104 10.20 7.73 -3.93
CA GLN A 104 10.80 8.20 -2.67
C GLN A 104 12.28 8.61 -2.86
N GLU A 105 12.95 8.00 -3.83
CA GLU A 105 14.39 8.10 -4.02
C GLU A 105 14.81 8.82 -5.32
N LYS A 106 14.71 10.15 -5.29
CA LYS A 106 15.79 10.99 -5.86
C LYS A 106 17.14 10.83 -5.11
N SER A 107 17.24 9.89 -4.17
CA SER A 107 18.46 9.46 -3.48
C SER A 107 18.53 7.94 -3.32
N THR A 108 19.13 7.27 -4.32
CA THR A 108 19.90 6.00 -4.25
C THR A 108 19.26 4.76 -3.60
N LEU A 109 18.66 3.91 -4.44
CA LEU A 109 18.21 2.57 -4.03
C LEU A 109 19.46 1.71 -3.91
N PRO A 110 19.64 0.94 -2.82
CA PRO A 110 20.70 -0.05 -2.78
C PRO A 110 20.54 -0.97 -3.98
N ALA A 111 21.51 -0.96 -4.90
CA ALA A 111 21.47 -1.70 -6.16
C ALA A 111 21.14 -3.20 -5.97
N LYS A 112 21.41 -3.73 -4.77
CA LYS A 112 21.09 -5.10 -4.33
C LYS A 112 19.58 -5.38 -4.27
N ILE A 113 18.76 -4.43 -3.79
CA ILE A 113 17.30 -4.60 -3.72
C ILE A 113 16.69 -4.52 -5.11
N LEU A 114 17.13 -3.54 -5.93
CA LEU A 114 16.70 -3.41 -7.31
C LEU A 114 17.09 -4.64 -8.14
N GLY A 115 18.31 -5.17 -7.91
CA GLY A 115 18.78 -6.41 -8.52
C GLY A 115 17.95 -7.62 -8.09
N GLY A 116 17.53 -7.70 -6.83
CA GLY A 116 16.64 -8.74 -6.33
C GLY A 116 15.25 -8.70 -6.98
N ILE A 117 14.64 -7.51 -7.07
CA ILE A 117 13.33 -7.31 -7.71
C ILE A 117 13.40 -7.64 -9.20
N LYS A 118 14.45 -7.18 -9.91
CA LYS A 118 14.64 -7.51 -11.34
C LYS A 118 14.85 -9.01 -11.57
N LYS A 119 15.66 -9.67 -10.75
CA LYS A 119 15.88 -11.13 -10.85
C LYS A 119 14.60 -11.91 -10.56
N ALA A 120 13.85 -11.52 -9.53
CA ALA A 120 12.57 -12.16 -9.22
C ALA A 120 11.57 -11.96 -10.37
N GLY A 121 11.44 -10.73 -10.88
CA GLY A 121 10.57 -10.43 -12.01
C GLY A 121 10.95 -11.21 -13.28
N GLN A 122 12.25 -11.31 -13.58
CA GLN A 122 12.75 -12.07 -14.73
C GLN A 122 12.53 -13.57 -14.55
N ALA A 123 12.86 -14.13 -13.38
CA ALA A 123 12.66 -15.55 -13.10
C ALA A 123 11.17 -15.96 -13.18
N ILE A 124 10.27 -15.07 -12.75
CA ILE A 124 8.84 -15.29 -12.88
C ILE A 124 8.41 -15.21 -14.34
N HIS A 125 8.92 -14.23 -15.10
CA HIS A 125 8.60 -14.11 -16.53
C HIS A 125 9.12 -15.31 -17.34
N ASP A 126 10.33 -15.78 -17.05
CA ASP A 126 10.94 -16.93 -17.71
C ASP A 126 10.20 -18.23 -17.32
N ALA A 127 9.81 -18.38 -16.05
CA ALA A 127 9.01 -19.52 -15.60
C ALA A 127 7.58 -19.51 -16.19
N ALA A 128 6.99 -18.33 -16.33
CA ALA A 128 5.72 -18.11 -17.02
C ALA A 128 5.81 -18.52 -18.50
N ALA A 129 6.84 -18.04 -19.20
CA ALA A 129 7.08 -18.34 -20.61
C ALA A 129 7.42 -19.82 -20.89
N ALA A 130 7.89 -20.57 -19.88
CA ALA A 130 8.20 -22.00 -19.99
C ALA A 130 7.00 -22.92 -19.75
N ILE A 131 5.88 -22.39 -19.23
CA ILE A 131 4.64 -23.15 -18.92
C ILE A 131 3.53 -22.86 -19.96
N ALA A 132 3.73 -21.85 -20.82
CA ALA A 132 2.89 -21.55 -21.99
C ALA A 132 3.36 -22.33 -23.23
#